data_AF-A0A7S3F1L1-F1
#
_entry.id   AF-A0A7S3F1L1-F1
#
_cell.length_a   1.000
_cell.length_b   1.000
_cell.length_c   1.000
_cell.angle_alpha   90.00
_cell.angle_beta   90.00
_cell.angle_gamma   90.00
#
_symmetry.space_group_name_H-M   'P 1'
#
loop_
_entity.id
_entity.type
_entity.pdbx_description
1 polymer ?
#
loop_
_entity_poly.entity_id
_entity_poly.type
_entity_poly.pdbx_seq_one_letter_code
_entity_poly.pdbx_strand_id
1 'polypeptide(L)'
;MSGAGGHNSVDAAMLRSMQKQAKFEEKEAKEQERKRERDTKQAAAAAPAKATKRMMTTKARKQMRTEAQRVEDPQLAQEHIFKVNGKQITLGRALYEIVGFLKARQDLAEAEFDEVRTATGISVETAPKLIQALDDNERVDMPDGVHGRKLRYRPPYGVRNAESLRHVLEQTYPSTGRGCETVKRSDLVGETYDGVARDIDKLCADGVCAQVDKTDTHGPKKDSLLFRMPQDSQVSSDVRCMWRESKVPKGDELQQVLVKRKELTQDELDERKARKDAANKARRDAEAASKKSRAPTFRKFTNDHLDRPNR
;
A
#
# COMPACT_ATOMS: atom_id res chain seq x y z
N MET A 1 -79.03 9.47 25.48
CA MET A 1 -78.63 9.08 24.11
C MET A 1 -77.16 8.72 24.13
N SER A 2 -76.85 7.56 23.53
CA SER A 2 -75.69 6.71 23.78
C SER A 2 -74.38 7.27 23.22
N GLY A 3 -73.32 7.22 24.03
CA GLY A 3 -71.95 7.49 23.59
C GLY A 3 -71.33 6.24 22.94
N ALA A 4 -71.23 6.24 21.62
CA ALA A 4 -70.54 5.22 20.84
C ALA A 4 -69.41 5.89 20.04
N GLY A 5 -68.15 5.74 20.48
CA GLY A 5 -67.01 6.37 19.80
C GLY A 5 -65.63 5.81 20.12
N GLY A 6 -65.52 4.66 20.79
CA GLY A 6 -64.23 4.11 21.25
C GLY A 6 -63.68 2.90 20.46
N HIS A 7 -64.49 2.23 19.64
CA HIS A 7 -64.10 0.91 19.09
C HIS A 7 -63.21 0.94 17.83
N ASN A 8 -63.23 2.01 17.02
CA ASN A 8 -62.53 2.02 15.72
C ASN A 8 -61.00 2.23 15.81
N SER A 9 -60.48 2.68 16.96
CA SER A 9 -59.05 3.00 17.14
C SER A 9 -58.19 1.78 17.46
N VAL A 10 -58.76 0.78 18.16
CA VAL A 10 -58.03 -0.40 18.63
C VAL A 10 -57.85 -1.39 17.49
N ASP A 11 -58.87 -1.59 16.67
CA ASP A 11 -58.84 -2.46 15.49
C ASP A 11 -57.83 -1.97 14.44
N ALA A 12 -57.72 -0.66 14.24
CA ALA A 12 -56.75 -0.07 13.32
C ALA A 12 -55.29 -0.20 13.81
N ALA A 13 -55.06 -0.18 15.12
CA ALA A 13 -53.73 -0.41 15.71
C ALA A 13 -53.33 -1.88 15.64
N MET A 14 -54.28 -2.79 15.89
CA MET A 14 -54.09 -4.24 15.79
C MET A 14 -53.83 -4.68 14.34
N LEU A 15 -54.54 -4.11 13.35
CA LEU A 15 -54.27 -4.40 11.94
C LEU A 15 -52.84 -3.98 11.52
N ARG A 16 -52.34 -2.85 12.04
CA ARG A 16 -50.99 -2.37 11.75
C ARG A 16 -49.92 -3.21 12.45
N SER A 17 -50.17 -3.76 13.64
CA SER A 17 -49.23 -4.67 14.30
C SER A 17 -49.16 -6.00 13.57
N MET A 18 -50.29 -6.56 13.13
CA MET A 18 -50.34 -7.79 12.34
C MET A 18 -49.63 -7.63 10.99
N GLN A 19 -49.82 -6.50 10.30
CA GLN A 19 -49.09 -6.21 9.06
C GLN A 19 -47.58 -6.05 9.27
N LYS A 20 -47.15 -5.55 10.44
CA LYS A 20 -45.71 -5.45 10.78
C LYS A 20 -45.11 -6.81 11.12
N GLN A 21 -45.84 -7.67 11.83
CA GLN A 21 -45.41 -9.05 12.10
C GLN A 21 -45.31 -9.87 10.81
N ALA A 22 -46.31 -9.80 9.93
CA ALA A 22 -46.26 -10.51 8.65
C ALA A 22 -45.05 -10.10 7.78
N LYS A 23 -44.71 -8.79 7.75
CA LYS A 23 -43.51 -8.30 7.03
C LYS A 23 -42.19 -8.72 7.69
N PHE A 24 -42.18 -8.93 9.01
CA PHE A 24 -41.01 -9.39 9.73
C PHE A 24 -40.78 -10.89 9.47
N GLU A 25 -41.84 -11.69 9.55
CA GLU A 25 -41.82 -13.12 9.23
C GLU A 25 -41.43 -13.38 7.77
N GLU A 26 -41.93 -12.58 6.83
CA GLU A 26 -41.53 -12.69 5.41
C GLU A 26 -40.05 -12.36 5.19
N LYS A 27 -39.50 -11.39 5.94
CA LYS A 27 -38.07 -11.06 5.88
C LYS A 27 -37.21 -12.16 6.49
N GLU A 28 -37.63 -12.72 7.62
CA GLU A 28 -36.92 -13.79 8.30
C GLU A 28 -36.92 -15.08 7.46
N ALA A 29 -38.03 -15.40 6.80
CA ALA A 29 -38.14 -16.52 5.86
C ALA A 29 -37.18 -16.35 4.66
N LYS A 30 -37.12 -15.14 4.06
CA LYS A 30 -36.18 -14.83 2.97
C LYS A 30 -34.71 -14.89 3.40
N GLU A 31 -34.41 -14.51 4.64
CA GLU A 31 -33.06 -14.58 5.19
C GLU A 31 -32.64 -16.03 5.47
N GLN A 32 -33.54 -16.85 6.02
CA GLN A 32 -33.30 -18.28 6.20
C GLN A 32 -33.15 -19.02 4.86
N GLU A 33 -33.93 -18.68 3.84
CA GLU A 33 -33.79 -19.24 2.49
C GLU A 33 -32.44 -18.88 1.87
N ARG A 34 -32.01 -17.62 1.96
CA ARG A 34 -30.65 -17.21 1.53
C ARG A 34 -29.54 -17.90 2.32
N LYS A 35 -29.75 -18.18 3.60
CA LYS A 35 -28.78 -18.90 4.43
C LYS A 35 -28.69 -20.36 3.99
N ARG A 36 -29.82 -21.03 3.73
CA ARG A 36 -29.86 -22.40 3.19
C ARG A 36 -29.25 -22.49 1.79
N GLU A 37 -29.46 -21.51 0.91
CA GLU A 37 -28.78 -21.45 -0.40
C GLU A 37 -27.27 -21.26 -0.28
N ARG A 38 -26.80 -20.50 0.72
CA ARG A 38 -25.36 -20.34 0.99
C ARG A 38 -24.75 -21.62 1.56
N ASP A 39 -25.43 -22.25 2.49
CA ASP A 39 -24.96 -23.48 3.15
C ASP A 39 -24.94 -24.66 2.17
N THR A 40 -25.93 -24.77 1.26
CA THR A 40 -25.93 -25.77 0.18
C THR A 40 -24.82 -25.51 -0.85
N LYS A 41 -24.54 -24.25 -1.20
CA LYS A 41 -23.40 -23.89 -2.07
C LYS A 41 -22.04 -24.16 -1.42
N GLN A 42 -21.92 -23.99 -0.10
CA GLN A 42 -20.69 -24.31 0.64
C GLN A 42 -20.51 -25.82 0.84
N ALA A 43 -21.58 -26.55 1.13
CA ALA A 43 -21.55 -28.00 1.25
C ALA A 43 -21.22 -28.70 -0.10
N ALA A 44 -21.73 -28.17 -1.22
CA ALA A 44 -21.36 -28.64 -2.55
C ALA A 44 -19.88 -28.37 -2.93
N ALA A 45 -19.23 -27.41 -2.26
CA ALA A 45 -17.81 -27.10 -2.45
C ALA A 45 -16.87 -27.94 -1.56
N ALA A 46 -17.41 -28.65 -0.56
CA ALA A 46 -16.66 -29.42 0.43
C ALA A 46 -16.55 -30.93 0.14
N ALA A 47 -17.09 -31.41 -0.99
CA ALA A 47 -16.83 -32.78 -1.43
C ALA A 47 -15.36 -32.94 -1.85
N PRO A 48 -14.64 -34.01 -1.44
CA PRO A 48 -13.26 -34.22 -1.83
C PRO A 48 -13.19 -34.53 -3.33
N ALA A 49 -12.90 -33.49 -4.11
CA ALA A 49 -12.75 -33.61 -5.55
C ALA A 49 -11.46 -34.37 -5.87
N LYS A 50 -11.60 -35.56 -6.47
CA LYS A 50 -10.51 -36.21 -7.22
C LYS A 50 -9.89 -35.17 -8.15
N ALA A 51 -8.57 -35.04 -8.10
CA ALA A 51 -7.77 -34.04 -8.82
C ALA A 51 -8.18 -33.96 -10.30
N THR A 52 -9.10 -33.05 -10.59
CA THR A 52 -9.60 -32.76 -11.93
C THR A 52 -8.90 -31.48 -12.34
N LYS A 53 -8.09 -31.58 -13.41
CA LYS A 53 -7.37 -30.45 -14.01
C LYS A 53 -8.35 -29.29 -14.22
N ARG A 54 -8.27 -28.25 -13.37
CA ARG A 54 -9.08 -27.04 -13.51
C ARG A 54 -8.71 -26.37 -14.85
N MET A 55 -9.57 -26.52 -15.85
CA MET A 55 -9.45 -25.77 -17.09
C MET A 55 -9.73 -24.29 -16.78
N MET A 56 -8.66 -23.47 -16.78
CA MET A 56 -8.76 -22.01 -16.69
C MET A 56 -9.63 -21.47 -17.83
N THR A 57 -10.57 -20.59 -17.50
CA THR A 57 -11.44 -19.93 -18.49
C THR A 57 -10.62 -19.10 -19.49
N THR A 58 -11.14 -18.92 -20.70
CA THR A 58 -10.47 -18.16 -21.79
C THR A 58 -10.13 -16.72 -21.37
N LYS A 59 -10.93 -16.11 -20.50
CA LYS A 59 -10.67 -14.77 -19.96
C LYS A 59 -9.48 -14.75 -18.98
N ALA A 60 -9.38 -15.72 -18.08
CA ALA A 60 -8.24 -15.86 -17.17
C ALA A 60 -6.94 -16.15 -17.95
N ARG A 61 -7.00 -17.02 -18.98
CA ARG A 61 -5.88 -17.25 -19.90
C ARG A 61 -5.47 -15.99 -20.66
N LYS A 62 -6.43 -15.16 -21.10
CA LYS A 62 -6.15 -13.90 -21.82
C LYS A 62 -5.51 -12.86 -20.90
N GLN A 63 -5.99 -12.73 -19.65
CA GLN A 63 -5.38 -11.85 -18.64
C GLN A 63 -3.96 -12.29 -18.30
N MET A 64 -3.75 -13.59 -18.07
CA MET A 64 -2.41 -14.16 -17.86
C MET A 64 -1.48 -13.98 -19.09
N ARG A 65 -2.03 -13.89 -20.31
CA ARG A 65 -1.23 -13.62 -21.52
C ARG A 65 -0.82 -12.15 -21.62
N THR A 66 -1.72 -11.22 -21.32
CA THR A 66 -1.44 -9.78 -21.34
C THR A 66 -0.53 -9.32 -20.21
N GLU A 67 -0.60 -9.97 -19.05
CA GLU A 67 0.24 -9.63 -17.90
C GLU A 67 1.67 -10.13 -18.10
N ALA A 68 1.85 -11.34 -18.65
CA ALA A 68 3.17 -11.84 -19.05
C ALA A 68 3.85 -10.95 -20.11
N GLN A 69 3.11 -10.43 -21.10
CA GLN A 69 3.66 -9.50 -22.10
C GLN A 69 4.02 -8.11 -21.56
N ARG A 70 3.50 -7.71 -20.40
CA ARG A 70 3.79 -6.40 -19.79
C ARG A 70 5.03 -6.40 -18.89
N VAL A 71 5.52 -7.58 -18.50
CA VAL A 71 6.67 -7.75 -17.59
C VAL A 71 7.91 -8.24 -18.36
N GLU A 72 7.83 -8.40 -19.68
CA GLU A 72 8.98 -8.82 -20.48
C GLU A 72 10.02 -7.69 -20.60
N ASP A 73 11.05 -7.78 -19.77
CA ASP A 73 12.34 -7.12 -19.99
C ASP A 73 12.82 -7.47 -21.42
N PRO A 74 13.25 -6.50 -22.25
CA PRO A 74 13.61 -6.75 -23.65
C PRO A 74 14.67 -7.83 -23.85
N GLN A 75 15.51 -8.10 -22.83
CA GLN A 75 16.47 -9.21 -22.83
C GLN A 75 15.81 -10.60 -22.68
N LEU A 76 14.73 -10.71 -21.90
CA LEU A 76 14.00 -11.96 -21.66
C LEU A 76 13.08 -12.35 -22.83
N ALA A 77 12.74 -11.39 -23.71
CA ALA A 77 11.88 -11.59 -24.87
C ALA A 77 12.60 -12.23 -26.08
N GLN A 78 13.94 -12.14 -26.14
CA GLN A 78 14.74 -12.64 -27.27
C GLN A 78 15.06 -14.13 -27.17
N GLU A 79 14.96 -14.71 -25.97
CA GLU A 79 15.35 -16.10 -25.72
C GLU A 79 14.14 -17.03 -25.66
N HIS A 80 14.32 -18.22 -26.23
CA HIS A 80 13.27 -19.20 -26.37
C HIS A 80 13.60 -20.52 -25.68
N ILE A 81 12.59 -21.08 -25.02
CA ILE A 81 12.64 -22.36 -24.32
C ILE A 81 11.66 -23.32 -24.97
N PHE A 82 12.08 -24.57 -25.13
CA PHE A 82 11.23 -25.64 -25.62
C PHE A 82 10.52 -26.33 -24.48
N LYS A 83 9.20 -26.44 -24.60
CA LYS A 83 8.39 -27.33 -23.76
C LYS A 83 8.56 -28.77 -24.18
N VAL A 84 8.25 -29.70 -23.27
CA VAL A 84 8.25 -31.16 -23.52
C VAL A 84 7.31 -31.55 -24.67
N ASN A 85 6.26 -30.77 -24.94
CA ASN A 85 5.35 -30.96 -26.07
C ASN A 85 5.86 -30.38 -27.40
N GLY A 86 7.13 -29.96 -27.47
CA GLY A 86 7.76 -29.37 -28.65
C GLY A 86 7.39 -27.91 -28.92
N LYS A 87 6.51 -27.29 -28.12
CA LYS A 87 6.14 -25.87 -28.30
C LYS A 87 7.25 -24.96 -27.79
N GLN A 88 7.61 -23.98 -28.60
CA GLN A 88 8.54 -22.92 -28.26
C GLN A 88 7.81 -21.79 -27.51
N ILE A 89 8.35 -21.37 -26.38
CA ILE A 89 7.87 -20.23 -25.59
C ILE A 89 9.03 -19.28 -25.29
N THR A 90 8.77 -18.02 -24.97
CA THR A 90 9.81 -17.08 -24.51
C THR A 90 10.26 -17.42 -23.09
N LEU A 91 11.49 -17.01 -22.73
CA LEU A 91 12.02 -17.16 -21.38
C LEU A 91 11.14 -16.45 -20.34
N GLY A 92 10.72 -15.20 -20.62
CA GLY A 92 9.78 -14.46 -19.77
C GLY A 92 8.46 -15.22 -19.54
N ARG A 93 7.91 -15.86 -20.59
CA ARG A 93 6.71 -16.69 -20.47
C ARG A 93 6.94 -17.94 -19.63
N ALA A 94 8.10 -18.58 -19.77
CA ALA A 94 8.46 -19.76 -18.98
C ALA A 94 8.52 -19.41 -17.49
N LEU A 95 9.19 -18.31 -17.14
CA LEU A 95 9.28 -17.80 -15.77
C LEU A 95 7.88 -17.53 -15.19
N TYR A 96 7.04 -16.82 -15.92
CA TYR A 96 5.67 -16.52 -15.49
C TYR A 96 4.85 -17.78 -15.18
N GLU A 97 4.95 -18.82 -16.02
CA GLU A 97 4.21 -20.07 -15.81
C GLU A 97 4.76 -20.88 -14.63
N ILE A 98 6.07 -20.89 -14.42
CA ILE A 98 6.70 -21.54 -13.26
C ILE A 98 6.33 -20.80 -11.97
N VAL A 99 6.49 -19.48 -11.92
CA VAL A 99 6.12 -18.66 -10.75
C VAL A 99 4.63 -18.79 -10.44
N GLY A 100 3.77 -18.76 -11.46
CA GLY A 100 2.33 -18.97 -11.30
C GLY A 100 1.98 -20.35 -10.73
N PHE A 101 2.72 -21.39 -11.13
CA PHE A 101 2.58 -22.73 -10.54
C PHE A 101 3.02 -22.75 -9.07
N LEU A 102 4.19 -22.19 -8.75
CA LEU A 102 4.71 -22.13 -7.38
C LEU A 102 3.78 -21.34 -6.45
N LYS A 103 3.23 -20.20 -6.91
CA LYS A 103 2.26 -19.37 -6.17
C LYS A 103 0.95 -20.11 -5.88
N ALA A 104 0.53 -21.03 -6.76
CA ALA A 104 -0.73 -21.75 -6.62
C ALA A 104 -0.64 -22.99 -5.69
N ARG A 105 0.56 -23.36 -5.23
CA ARG A 105 0.74 -24.47 -4.29
C ARG A 105 0.20 -24.08 -2.91
N GLN A 106 -0.40 -25.05 -2.22
CA GLN A 106 -0.81 -24.88 -0.83
C GLN A 106 0.40 -24.59 0.05
N ASP A 107 0.22 -23.69 1.00
CA ASP A 107 1.20 -23.31 2.02
C ASP A 107 2.59 -22.91 1.49
N LEU A 108 2.67 -22.48 0.22
CA LEU A 108 3.92 -22.06 -0.42
C LEU A 108 5.00 -23.15 -0.38
N ALA A 109 4.56 -24.41 -0.43
CA ALA A 109 5.45 -25.58 -0.35
C ALA A 109 6.47 -25.63 -1.50
N GLU A 110 7.62 -26.23 -1.21
CA GLU A 110 8.69 -26.49 -2.19
C GLU A 110 8.18 -27.41 -3.30
N ALA A 111 8.67 -27.19 -4.52
CA ALA A 111 8.40 -27.99 -5.69
C ALA A 111 9.70 -28.54 -6.27
N GLU A 112 9.73 -29.83 -6.54
CA GLU A 112 10.85 -30.42 -7.26
C GLU A 112 10.75 -30.11 -8.77
N PHE A 113 11.90 -30.09 -9.46
CA PHE A 113 11.95 -29.83 -10.90
C PHE A 113 11.06 -30.79 -11.71
N ASP A 114 10.95 -32.05 -11.27
CA ASP A 114 10.06 -33.03 -11.89
C ASP A 114 8.57 -32.67 -11.76
N GLU A 115 8.17 -32.11 -10.62
CA GLU A 115 6.81 -31.63 -10.41
C GLU A 115 6.52 -30.40 -11.28
N VAL A 116 7.48 -29.47 -11.36
CA VAL A 116 7.39 -28.28 -12.23
C VAL A 116 7.28 -28.71 -13.70
N ARG A 117 8.08 -29.69 -14.12
CA ARG A 117 8.04 -30.27 -15.47
C ARG A 117 6.69 -30.89 -15.76
N THR A 118 6.15 -31.66 -14.82
CA THR A 118 4.84 -32.33 -14.96
C THR A 118 3.70 -31.33 -15.05
N ALA A 119 3.75 -30.24 -14.28
CA ALA A 119 2.69 -29.24 -14.25
C ALA A 119 2.74 -28.23 -15.41
N THR A 120 3.93 -27.73 -15.74
CA THR A 120 4.11 -26.63 -16.73
C THR A 120 4.54 -27.13 -18.11
N GLY A 121 5.06 -28.36 -18.19
CA GLY A 121 5.68 -28.91 -19.39
C GLY A 121 7.04 -28.31 -19.71
N ILE A 122 7.68 -27.63 -18.75
CA ILE A 122 8.98 -26.96 -18.92
C ILE A 122 10.04 -27.76 -18.17
N SER A 123 11.11 -28.16 -18.87
CA SER A 123 12.23 -28.87 -18.27
C SER A 123 13.29 -27.86 -17.82
N VAL A 124 13.38 -27.66 -16.50
CA VAL A 124 14.30 -26.68 -15.89
C VAL A 124 15.76 -27.16 -16.00
N GLU A 125 16.00 -28.46 -15.79
CA GLU A 125 17.35 -29.06 -15.83
C GLU A 125 18.07 -28.88 -17.16
N THR A 126 17.33 -28.83 -18.25
CA THR A 126 17.87 -28.77 -19.62
C THR A 126 18.12 -27.34 -20.10
N ALA A 127 17.77 -26.33 -19.31
CA ALA A 127 17.79 -24.92 -19.71
C ALA A 127 18.60 -24.08 -18.70
N PRO A 128 19.94 -23.97 -18.82
CA PRO A 128 20.77 -23.28 -17.84
C PRO A 128 20.42 -21.79 -17.70
N LYS A 129 20.01 -21.13 -18.79
CA LYS A 129 19.57 -19.73 -18.76
C LYS A 129 18.25 -19.53 -18.01
N LEU A 130 17.37 -20.54 -18.01
CA LEU A 130 16.14 -20.51 -17.21
C LEU A 130 16.47 -20.62 -15.72
N ILE A 131 17.46 -21.44 -15.35
CA ILE A 131 17.92 -21.56 -13.96
C ILE A 131 18.47 -20.22 -13.48
N GLN A 132 19.34 -19.57 -14.26
CA GLN A 132 19.86 -18.26 -13.94
C GLN A 132 18.73 -17.21 -13.78
N ALA A 133 17.79 -17.18 -14.72
CA ALA A 133 16.68 -16.25 -14.65
C ALA A 133 15.68 -16.55 -13.51
N LEU A 134 15.64 -17.77 -13.00
CA LEU A 134 14.89 -18.13 -11.78
C LEU A 134 15.63 -17.69 -10.51
N ASP A 135 16.96 -17.82 -10.48
CA ASP A 135 17.81 -17.37 -9.37
C ASP A 135 17.79 -15.84 -9.22
N ASP A 136 17.83 -15.11 -10.35
CA ASP A 136 17.73 -13.65 -10.39
C ASP A 136 16.32 -13.13 -10.05
N ASN A 137 15.31 -14.00 -9.96
CA ASN A 137 13.92 -13.59 -9.76
C ASN A 137 13.59 -13.37 -8.27
N GLU A 138 13.17 -12.15 -7.92
CA GLU A 138 12.80 -11.79 -6.54
C GLU A 138 11.67 -12.63 -5.92
N ARG A 139 10.82 -13.27 -6.75
CA ARG A 139 9.66 -14.08 -6.32
C ARG A 139 9.93 -15.58 -6.31
N VAL A 140 11.16 -15.99 -6.57
CA VAL A 140 11.60 -17.39 -6.50
C VAL A 140 12.71 -17.50 -5.47
N ASP A 141 12.75 -18.64 -4.79
CA ASP A 141 13.76 -18.99 -3.80
C ASP A 141 14.24 -20.42 -4.10
N MET A 142 15.55 -20.60 -4.19
CA MET A 142 16.21 -21.89 -4.44
C MET A 142 16.92 -22.32 -3.15
N PRO A 143 16.25 -23.07 -2.24
CA PRO A 143 16.75 -23.32 -0.89
C PRO A 143 18.10 -24.05 -0.85
N ASP A 144 18.36 -24.93 -1.82
CA ASP A 144 19.62 -25.68 -1.95
C ASP A 144 20.60 -25.02 -2.96
N GLY A 145 20.37 -23.74 -3.31
CA GLY A 145 21.15 -22.98 -4.30
C GLY A 145 20.90 -23.39 -5.75
N VAL A 146 21.77 -22.92 -6.66
CA VAL A 146 21.66 -23.13 -8.12
C VAL A 146 21.69 -24.62 -8.52
N HIS A 147 22.26 -25.47 -7.68
CA HIS A 147 22.30 -26.93 -7.87
C HIS A 147 21.13 -27.67 -7.20
N GLY A 148 20.33 -26.95 -6.43
CA GLY A 148 19.11 -27.44 -5.83
C GLY A 148 18.07 -27.83 -6.87
N ARG A 149 17.50 -29.03 -6.74
CA ARG A 149 16.38 -29.48 -7.59
C ARG A 149 15.02 -28.97 -7.12
N LYS A 150 15.02 -28.04 -6.16
CA LYS A 150 13.81 -27.53 -5.51
C LYS A 150 13.67 -26.04 -5.75
N LEU A 151 12.46 -25.64 -6.10
CA LEU A 151 12.04 -24.25 -6.23
C LEU A 151 10.97 -23.96 -5.19
N ARG A 152 10.96 -22.74 -4.67
CA ARG A 152 9.94 -22.25 -3.76
C ARG A 152 9.48 -20.87 -4.17
N TYR A 153 8.19 -20.58 -3.98
CA TYR A 153 7.70 -19.21 -4.16
C TYR A 153 8.19 -18.33 -3.01
N ARG A 154 8.67 -17.13 -3.35
CA ARG A 154 9.00 -16.09 -2.39
C ARG A 154 7.89 -15.04 -2.41
N PRO A 155 7.05 -14.99 -1.36
CA PRO A 155 6.01 -13.97 -1.26
C PRO A 155 6.61 -12.57 -1.17
N PRO A 156 5.81 -11.53 -1.45
CA PRO A 156 6.25 -10.15 -1.28
C PRO A 156 6.76 -9.93 0.15
N TYR A 157 7.89 -9.24 0.26
CA TYR A 157 8.61 -8.98 1.52
C TYR A 157 9.02 -10.25 2.31
N GLY A 158 8.94 -11.44 1.71
CA GLY A 158 9.26 -12.71 2.38
C GLY A 158 8.24 -13.15 3.43
N VAL A 159 7.03 -12.57 3.45
CA VAL A 159 6.00 -12.86 4.45
C VAL A 159 5.32 -14.21 4.18
N ARG A 160 5.60 -15.20 5.02
CA ARG A 160 5.10 -16.59 4.91
C ARG A 160 4.14 -16.99 6.02
N ASN A 161 4.20 -16.30 7.15
CA ASN A 161 3.42 -16.59 8.35
C ASN A 161 3.25 -15.31 9.19
N ALA A 162 2.46 -15.40 10.27
CA ALA A 162 2.20 -14.26 11.14
C ALA A 162 3.47 -13.68 11.80
N GLU A 163 4.46 -14.52 12.09
CA GLU A 163 5.73 -14.09 12.70
C GLU A 163 6.59 -13.27 11.72
N SER A 164 6.72 -13.73 10.48
CA SER A 164 7.42 -12.99 9.42
C SER A 164 6.69 -11.69 9.06
N LEU A 165 5.36 -11.69 9.05
CA LEU A 165 4.58 -10.45 8.92
C LEU A 165 4.93 -9.47 10.03
N ARG A 166 4.93 -9.92 11.28
CA ARG A 166 5.27 -9.09 12.44
C ARG A 166 6.69 -8.55 12.33
N HIS A 167 7.67 -9.38 12.00
CA HIS A 167 9.07 -8.96 11.85
C HIS A 167 9.23 -7.91 10.74
N VAL A 168 8.59 -8.09 9.59
CA VAL A 168 8.60 -7.11 8.49
C VAL A 168 7.94 -5.79 8.93
N LEU A 169 6.81 -5.88 9.65
CA LEU A 169 6.11 -4.70 10.16
C LEU A 169 6.86 -3.97 11.29
N GLU A 170 7.63 -4.69 12.09
CA GLU A 170 8.51 -4.10 13.10
C GLU A 170 9.73 -3.40 12.47
N GLN A 171 10.14 -3.78 11.26
CA GLN A 171 11.24 -3.15 10.54
C GLN A 171 10.80 -2.03 9.59
N THR A 172 9.49 -1.76 9.47
CA THR A 172 8.96 -0.69 8.62
C THR A 172 8.98 0.64 9.35
N TYR A 173 10.12 1.33 9.30
CA TYR A 173 10.27 2.66 9.90
C TYR A 173 10.35 3.74 8.81
N PRO A 174 9.55 4.81 8.90
CA PRO A 174 9.71 5.94 7.99
C PRO A 174 11.05 6.65 8.27
N SER A 175 11.83 6.89 7.20
CA SER A 175 12.99 7.79 7.20
C SER A 175 14.29 7.31 7.88
N THR A 176 14.48 6.02 8.16
CA THR A 176 15.73 5.51 8.77
C THR A 176 16.76 4.97 7.77
N GLY A 177 16.40 4.82 6.49
CA GLY A 177 17.28 4.22 5.47
C GLY A 177 17.66 2.75 5.75
N ARG A 178 17.04 2.12 6.76
CA ARG A 178 17.21 0.71 7.12
C ARG A 178 15.84 0.04 7.13
N GLY A 179 15.69 -1.02 6.32
CA GLY A 179 14.45 -1.78 6.20
C GLY A 179 13.55 -1.31 5.04
N CYS A 180 12.34 -1.87 4.97
CA CYS A 180 11.34 -1.41 4.01
C CYS A 180 10.70 -0.11 4.52
N GLU A 181 10.70 0.96 3.73
CA GLU A 181 10.14 2.25 4.17
C GLU A 181 8.61 2.22 4.28
N THR A 182 7.96 1.46 3.38
CA THR A 182 6.51 1.34 3.34
C THR A 182 6.11 -0.06 2.85
N VAL A 183 5.06 -0.61 3.45
CA VAL A 183 4.45 -1.88 3.00
C VAL A 183 3.02 -1.60 2.60
N LYS A 184 2.64 -2.00 1.38
CA LYS A 184 1.24 -1.88 0.94
C LYS A 184 0.46 -3.09 1.42
N ARG A 185 -0.74 -2.85 1.95
CA ARG A 185 -1.65 -3.94 2.33
C ARG A 185 -2.06 -4.80 1.13
N SER A 186 -2.25 -4.18 -0.04
CA SER A 186 -2.63 -4.87 -1.28
C SER A 186 -1.56 -5.85 -1.78
N ASP A 187 -0.28 -5.55 -1.56
CA ASP A 187 0.82 -6.44 -1.93
C ASP A 187 0.84 -7.71 -1.05
N LEU A 188 0.40 -7.60 0.21
CA LEU A 188 0.34 -8.73 1.14
C LEU A 188 -0.93 -9.57 0.97
N VAL A 189 -2.09 -8.91 0.89
CA VAL A 189 -3.40 -9.58 0.89
C VAL A 189 -3.65 -10.30 -0.44
N GLY A 190 -3.60 -11.63 -0.41
CA GLY A 190 -3.85 -12.50 -1.56
C GLY A 190 -2.60 -13.05 -2.26
N GLU A 191 -1.40 -12.63 -1.86
CA GLU A 191 -0.13 -13.17 -2.39
C GLU A 191 0.74 -13.89 -1.37
N THR A 192 0.41 -13.82 -0.07
CA THR A 192 1.22 -14.36 1.02
C THR A 192 0.57 -15.63 1.61
N TYR A 193 0.12 -15.62 2.87
CA TYR A 193 -0.54 -16.76 3.51
C TYR A 193 -2.03 -16.53 3.78
N ASP A 194 -2.78 -17.60 4.01
CA ASP A 194 -4.20 -17.49 4.30
C ASP A 194 -4.43 -16.85 5.67
N GLY A 195 -5.19 -15.76 5.72
CA GLY A 195 -5.50 -15.05 6.96
C GLY A 195 -4.64 -13.81 7.26
N VAL A 196 -3.69 -13.46 6.40
CA VAL A 196 -2.85 -12.24 6.54
C VAL A 196 -3.65 -10.99 6.82
N ALA A 197 -4.79 -10.80 6.14
CA ALA A 197 -5.65 -9.65 6.38
C ALA A 197 -6.11 -9.55 7.83
N ARG A 198 -6.46 -10.68 8.47
CA ARG A 198 -6.89 -10.73 9.87
C ARG A 198 -5.73 -10.45 10.81
N ASP A 199 -4.54 -10.94 10.49
CA ASP A 199 -3.36 -10.71 11.34
C ASP A 199 -2.86 -9.26 11.24
N ILE A 200 -2.96 -8.64 10.05
CA ILE A 200 -2.74 -7.19 9.90
C ILE A 200 -3.74 -6.43 10.79
N ASP A 201 -5.02 -6.78 10.74
CA ASP A 201 -6.05 -6.10 11.55
C ASP A 201 -5.78 -6.25 13.05
N LYS A 202 -5.32 -7.43 13.50
CA LYS A 202 -4.89 -7.65 14.89
C LYS A 202 -3.68 -6.79 15.24
N LEU A 203 -2.64 -6.76 14.41
CA LEU A 203 -1.45 -5.95 14.66
C LEU A 203 -1.76 -4.44 14.68
N CYS A 204 -2.76 -4.00 13.90
CA CYS A 204 -3.30 -2.65 13.99
C CYS A 204 -4.05 -2.40 15.31
N ALA A 205 -4.88 -3.35 15.75
CA ALA A 205 -5.62 -3.26 17.02
C ALA A 205 -4.68 -3.28 18.24
N ASP A 206 -3.62 -4.09 18.19
CA ASP A 206 -2.56 -4.18 19.20
C ASP A 206 -1.65 -2.94 19.18
N GLY A 207 -1.81 -2.06 18.17
CA GLY A 207 -1.03 -0.84 18.01
C GLY A 207 0.45 -1.07 17.68
N VAL A 208 0.79 -2.24 17.11
CA VAL A 208 2.13 -2.54 16.57
C VAL A 208 2.33 -1.83 15.25
N CYS A 209 1.29 -1.76 14.42
CA CYS A 209 1.29 -1.03 13.16
C CYS A 209 0.10 -0.08 13.03
N ALA A 210 0.25 0.95 12.22
CA ALA A 210 -0.83 1.84 11.80
C ALA A 210 -1.12 1.61 10.32
N GLN A 211 -2.40 1.55 10.01
CA GLN A 211 -2.89 1.62 8.65
C GLN A 211 -3.19 3.08 8.30
N VAL A 212 -2.55 3.58 7.25
CA VAL A 212 -2.82 4.89 6.66
C VAL A 212 -3.50 4.66 5.32
N ASP A 213 -4.77 5.00 5.25
CA ASP A 213 -5.51 4.99 3.99
C ASP A 213 -5.06 6.19 3.14
N LYS A 214 -4.63 5.94 1.90
CA LYS A 214 -4.43 7.03 0.94
C LYS A 214 -5.79 7.67 0.68
N THR A 215 -5.95 8.93 1.08
CA THR A 215 -7.14 9.73 0.81
C THR A 215 -7.18 10.12 -0.66
N ASP A 216 -7.46 9.15 -1.55
CA ASP A 216 -7.93 9.45 -2.88
C ASP A 216 -9.46 9.35 -2.86
N THR A 217 -10.10 10.52 -2.83
CA THR A 217 -11.54 10.70 -2.61
C THR A 217 -12.42 10.15 -3.74
N HIS A 218 -11.84 9.62 -4.83
CA HIS A 218 -12.59 9.08 -5.97
C HIS A 218 -12.17 7.66 -6.41
N GLY A 219 -11.28 6.98 -5.69
CA GLY A 219 -10.89 5.61 -5.99
C GLY A 219 -11.58 4.58 -5.10
N PRO A 220 -11.82 3.34 -5.58
CA PRO A 220 -12.14 2.24 -4.66
C PRO A 220 -10.97 2.12 -3.66
N LYS A 221 -11.27 2.28 -2.36
CA LYS A 221 -10.35 2.06 -1.23
C LYS A 221 -9.53 0.79 -1.44
N LYS A 222 -8.30 0.86 -1.95
CA LYS A 222 -7.53 -0.36 -2.28
C LYS A 222 -6.08 -0.35 -1.82
N ASP A 223 -5.45 0.81 -1.71
CA ASP A 223 -4.05 0.86 -1.28
C ASP A 223 -3.92 1.61 0.04
N SER A 224 -4.08 0.86 1.14
CA SER A 224 -3.68 1.32 2.46
C SER A 224 -2.20 0.98 2.71
N LEU A 225 -1.47 1.93 3.27
CA LEU A 225 -0.08 1.76 3.66
C LEU A 225 0.00 1.32 5.11
N LEU A 226 0.91 0.40 5.41
CA LEU A 226 1.20 -0.08 6.75
C LEU A 226 2.52 0.52 7.22
N PHE A 227 2.50 1.06 8.43
CA PHE A 227 3.65 1.65 9.10
C PHE A 227 3.80 1.08 10.49
N ARG A 228 5.03 0.96 11.00
CA ARG A 228 5.22 0.69 12.43
C ARG A 228 4.71 1.85 13.28
N MET A 229 4.04 1.51 14.38
CA MET A 229 3.73 2.46 15.43
C MET A 229 4.81 2.41 16.53
N PRO A 230 5.29 3.55 17.04
CA PRO A 230 6.09 3.58 18.25
C PRO A 230 5.28 3.04 19.43
N GLN A 231 5.84 2.12 20.21
CA GLN A 231 5.13 1.48 21.33
C GLN A 231 4.65 2.50 22.39
N ASP A 232 5.34 3.64 22.50
CA ASP A 232 5.06 4.68 23.50
C ASP A 232 4.09 5.76 23.01
N SER A 233 3.54 5.64 21.80
CA SER A 233 2.75 6.73 21.17
C SER A 233 1.24 6.63 21.38
N GLN A 234 0.77 5.70 22.22
CA GLN A 234 -0.65 5.55 22.52
C GLN A 234 -1.12 6.59 23.55
N VAL A 235 -1.73 7.65 23.05
CA VAL A 235 -2.41 8.66 23.86
C VAL A 235 -3.91 8.37 23.89
N SER A 236 -4.54 8.44 25.07
CA SER A 236 -5.98 8.22 25.22
C SER A 236 -6.80 9.18 24.34
N SER A 237 -8.02 8.78 23.98
CA SER A 237 -8.92 9.63 23.20
C SER A 237 -9.18 10.95 23.93
N ASP A 238 -9.34 10.89 25.25
CA ASP A 238 -9.64 12.06 26.08
C ASP A 238 -8.51 13.07 26.08
N VAL A 239 -7.26 12.62 26.22
CA VAL A 239 -6.09 13.50 26.15
C VAL A 239 -5.96 14.11 24.75
N ARG A 240 -6.28 13.35 23.69
CA ARG A 240 -6.31 13.90 22.32
C ARG A 240 -7.41 14.94 22.13
N CYS A 241 -8.60 14.74 22.69
CA CYS A 241 -9.68 15.71 22.67
C CYS A 241 -9.30 16.98 23.44
N MET A 242 -8.78 16.84 24.66
CA MET A 242 -8.29 17.95 25.48
C MET A 242 -7.20 18.74 24.74
N TRP A 243 -6.27 18.07 24.07
CA TRP A 243 -5.22 18.72 23.29
C TRP A 243 -5.80 19.51 22.12
N ARG A 244 -6.76 18.96 21.38
CA ARG A 244 -7.42 19.64 20.24
C ARG A 244 -8.27 20.83 20.67
N GLU A 245 -8.92 20.73 21.81
CA GLU A 245 -9.77 21.79 22.38
C GLU A 245 -8.93 22.88 23.06
N SER A 246 -7.68 22.58 23.41
CA SER A 246 -6.78 23.56 24.01
C SER A 246 -6.51 24.71 23.03
N LYS A 247 -6.93 25.92 23.42
CA LYS A 247 -6.61 27.14 22.68
C LYS A 247 -5.14 27.49 22.92
N VAL A 248 -4.29 27.15 21.96
CA VAL A 248 -2.87 27.52 22.01
C VAL A 248 -2.74 29.02 21.73
N PRO A 249 -2.23 29.83 22.68
CA PRO A 249 -1.98 31.25 22.46
C PRO A 249 -1.02 31.45 21.28
N LYS A 250 -1.17 32.55 20.53
CA LYS A 250 -0.34 32.83 19.35
C LYS A 250 0.51 34.08 19.55
N GLY A 251 1.67 34.12 18.89
CA GLY A 251 2.50 35.32 18.83
C GLY A 251 2.93 35.83 20.20
N ASP A 252 2.65 37.11 20.47
CA ASP A 252 3.08 37.80 21.69
C ASP A 252 2.37 37.29 22.94
N GLU A 253 1.13 36.81 22.83
CA GLU A 253 0.37 36.23 23.94
C GLU A 253 1.04 34.93 24.44
N LEU A 254 1.58 34.11 23.52
CA LEU A 254 2.31 32.89 23.89
C LEU A 254 3.59 33.23 24.65
N GLN A 255 4.33 34.25 24.21
CA GLN A 255 5.56 34.69 24.85
C GLN A 255 5.29 35.17 26.28
N GLN A 256 4.25 35.99 26.47
CA GLN A 256 3.84 36.45 27.80
C GLN A 256 3.41 35.30 28.71
N VAL A 257 2.71 34.29 28.18
CA VAL A 257 2.31 33.11 28.94
C VAL A 257 3.52 32.27 29.37
N LEU A 258 4.50 32.08 28.48
CA LEU A 258 5.74 31.34 28.79
C LEU A 258 6.58 32.06 29.86
N VAL A 259 6.70 33.39 29.78
CA VAL A 259 7.37 34.20 30.80
C VAL A 259 6.64 34.13 32.14
N LYS A 260 5.31 34.25 32.14
CA LYS A 260 4.50 34.11 33.37
C LYS A 260 4.64 32.73 34.01
N ARG A 261 4.80 31.68 33.20
CA ARG A 261 5.04 30.30 33.65
C ARG A 261 6.50 30.01 33.99
N LYS A 262 7.40 30.97 33.82
CA LYS A 262 8.85 30.84 34.04
C LYS A 262 9.53 29.79 33.15
N GLU A 263 8.91 29.47 32.01
CA GLU A 263 9.48 28.58 30.98
C GLU A 263 10.41 29.33 30.03
N LEU A 264 10.39 30.66 30.09
CA LEU A 264 11.23 31.55 29.31
C LEU A 264 11.58 32.78 30.15
N THR A 265 12.81 33.24 30.06
CA THR A 265 13.24 34.48 30.72
C THR A 265 12.98 35.70 29.83
N GLN A 266 12.86 36.87 30.45
CA GLN A 266 12.67 38.13 29.71
C GLN A 266 13.91 38.46 28.86
N ASP A 267 15.10 38.13 29.36
CA ASP A 267 16.37 38.36 28.67
C ASP A 267 16.47 37.54 27.37
N GLU A 268 16.02 36.28 27.37
CA GLU A 268 15.97 35.44 26.16
C GLU A 268 15.03 35.99 25.08
N LEU A 269 13.92 36.63 25.48
CA LEU A 269 13.02 37.31 24.53
C LEU A 269 13.67 38.54 23.92
N ASP A 270 14.36 39.32 24.73
CA ASP A 270 14.97 40.58 24.29
C ASP A 270 16.19 40.30 23.39
N GLU A 271 16.98 39.28 23.68
CA GLU A 271 18.01 38.78 22.75
C GLU A 271 17.42 38.30 21.42
N ARG A 272 16.28 37.60 21.45
CA ARG A 272 15.61 37.11 20.24
C ARG A 272 15.08 38.26 19.38
N LYS A 273 14.53 39.31 20.02
CA LYS A 273 14.12 40.55 19.34
C LYS A 273 15.33 41.25 18.72
N ALA A 274 16.42 41.43 19.48
CA ALA A 274 17.64 42.03 18.99
C ALA A 274 18.22 41.28 17.79
N ARG A 275 18.24 39.93 17.81
CA ARG A 275 18.64 39.10 16.67
C ARG A 275 17.74 39.29 15.44
N LYS A 276 16.42 39.34 15.64
CA LYS A 276 15.45 39.55 14.56
C LYS A 276 15.59 40.95 13.95
N ASP A 277 15.79 41.97 14.77
CA ASP A 277 15.96 43.35 14.33
C ASP A 277 17.30 43.54 13.60
N ALA A 278 18.37 42.92 14.10
CA ALA A 278 19.66 42.88 13.41
C ALA A 278 19.55 42.19 12.03
N ALA A 279 18.84 41.05 11.95
CA ALA A 279 18.62 40.35 10.69
C ALA A 279 17.75 41.16 9.70
N ASN A 280 16.69 41.80 10.18
CA ASN A 280 15.84 42.66 9.37
C ASN A 280 16.60 43.89 8.87
N LYS A 281 17.44 44.49 9.73
CA LYS A 281 18.31 45.61 9.36
C LYS A 281 19.31 45.18 8.29
N ALA A 282 20.00 44.06 8.48
CA ALA A 282 20.92 43.51 7.49
C ALA A 282 20.24 43.24 6.13
N ARG A 283 19.00 42.73 6.14
CA ARG A 283 18.24 42.51 4.91
C ARG A 283 17.89 43.83 4.20
N ARG A 284 17.43 44.84 4.96
CA ARG A 284 17.12 46.17 4.43
C ARG A 284 18.37 46.85 3.87
N ASP A 285 19.50 46.73 4.57
CA ASP A 285 20.78 47.29 4.13
C ASP A 285 21.29 46.60 2.85
N ALA A 286 21.10 45.28 2.73
CA ALA A 286 21.41 44.54 1.51
C ALA A 286 20.50 44.92 0.32
N GLU A 287 19.19 45.08 0.55
CA GLU A 287 18.25 45.57 -0.47
C GLU A 287 18.56 47.01 -0.90
N ALA A 288 18.97 47.88 0.04
CA ALA A 288 19.38 49.24 -0.26
C ALA A 288 20.73 49.29 -1.01
N ALA A 289 21.68 48.42 -0.67
CA ALA A 289 22.95 48.29 -1.38
C ALA A 289 22.75 47.75 -2.81
N SER A 290 21.84 46.80 -3.00
CA SER A 290 21.44 46.28 -4.31
C SER A 290 20.83 47.35 -5.23
N LYS A 291 20.20 48.39 -4.66
CA LYS A 291 19.57 49.49 -5.40
C LYS A 291 20.51 50.67 -5.70
N LYS A 292 21.77 50.66 -5.24
CA LYS A 292 22.74 51.69 -5.64
C LYS A 292 23.03 51.56 -7.15
N SER A 293 22.64 52.59 -7.88
CA SER A 293 22.64 52.70 -9.34
C SER A 293 23.94 52.23 -9.99
N ARG A 294 23.82 51.31 -10.95
CA ARG A 294 24.87 51.03 -11.93
C ARG A 294 25.08 52.32 -12.74
N ALA A 295 26.15 53.07 -12.44
CA ALA A 295 26.44 54.31 -13.15
C ALA A 295 26.59 53.98 -14.66
N PRO A 296 25.94 54.73 -15.57
CA PRO A 296 26.05 54.43 -16.99
C PRO A 296 27.50 54.62 -17.43
N THR A 297 28.14 53.53 -17.85
CA THR A 297 29.50 53.57 -18.38
C THR A 297 29.41 54.10 -19.81
N PHE A 298 29.58 55.41 -19.97
CA PHE A 298 29.71 56.00 -21.31
C PHE A 298 31.04 55.54 -21.90
N ARG A 299 30.99 54.61 -22.86
CA ARG A 299 32.14 54.29 -23.71
C ARG A 299 32.44 55.52 -24.58
N LYS A 300 33.54 56.22 -24.30
CA LYS A 300 34.10 57.20 -25.24
C LYS A 300 34.60 56.42 -26.47
N PHE A 301 33.88 56.53 -27.57
CA PHE A 301 34.41 56.18 -28.89
C PHE A 301 35.21 57.38 -29.39
N THR A 302 36.54 57.27 -29.41
CA THR A 302 37.39 58.14 -30.22
C THR A 302 37.53 57.51 -31.60
N ASN A 303 36.97 58.16 -32.62
CA ASN A 303 37.12 57.73 -34.01
C ASN A 303 38.48 58.22 -34.53
N ASP A 304 39.52 57.39 -34.41
CA ASP A 304 40.89 57.68 -34.91
C ASP A 304 40.99 57.82 -36.45
N HIS A 305 39.88 57.66 -37.17
CA HIS A 305 39.81 57.74 -38.64
C HIS A 305 39.31 59.09 -39.15
N LEU A 306 38.96 60.04 -38.27
CA LEU A 306 38.60 61.41 -38.66
C LEU A 306 39.76 62.42 -38.57
N ASP A 307 40.89 62.05 -37.95
CA ASP A 307 42.05 62.94 -37.72
C ASP A 307 43.23 62.70 -38.70
N ARG A 308 42.98 62.13 -39.88
CA ARG A 308 43.97 62.19 -40.97
C ARG A 308 43.76 63.48 -41.77
N PRO A 309 44.65 64.48 -41.68
CA PRO A 309 44.63 65.59 -42.62
C PRO A 309 44.95 65.06 -44.01
N ASN A 310 44.13 65.41 -45.01
CA ASN A 310 44.49 65.22 -46.41
C ASN A 310 45.75 66.03 -46.72
N ARG A 311 46.92 65.38 -46.72
CA ARG A 311 48.13 65.77 -47.44
C ARG A 311 48.93 64.53 -47.81
#